data_AF-A0A7C6AI54-F1
#
_entry.id   AF-A0A7C6AI54-F1
#
_cell.length_a   1.000
_cell.length_b   1.000
_cell.length_c   1.000
_cell.angle_alpha   90.00
_cell.angle_beta   90.00
_cell.angle_gamma   90.00
#
_symmetry.space_group_name_H-M   'P 1'
#
loop_
_entity.id
_entity.type
_entity.pdbx_description
1 polymer ?
#
loop_
_entity_poly.entity_id
_entity_poly.type
_entity_poly.pdbx_seq_one_letter_code
_entity_poly.pdbx_strand_id
1 'polypeptide(L)'
;VAFSPDGMAQPLPYPMKIYESRGWRFEKAESLNDAFRIAYEHYLASILEQEKRRALEEKLRDLEKRIEERRAKADELSTRAMRLRKIAEKLFQASGQIESLKHVPGKHDIAEMRISVDEGGRKMLVSNDGVEIELSTDEPIMRQVSRIFDEAKKMMSAAEKLRAEADELERRVEKLKESMRRSAEELLLRVSARIKPSRARWYERYRWFITSEGFLAVAGKDASSNIALLKKHLEPDDLVFHAEVRGAAVVILKNGRSSGEQSRTEAAQFAAVYSRAWKEGLRTMTVYYVEPSQISFEPPPGHYLPKGGFIIKGERHYIQTRLELAIGVTEDLELVYGPPAAVAGRVKSYVKLEPGSKQADELADMIFKKLLSGIELDSKIIRDLKEQIKEIIPYGRGNLIEPVEELGIK
;
A
#
# COMPACT_ATOMS: atom_id res chain seq x y z
N VAL A 1 7.13 -17.03 19.88
CA VAL A 1 7.06 -17.37 18.44
C VAL A 1 8.39 -16.97 17.81
N ALA A 2 9.00 -17.86 17.03
CA ALA A 2 10.16 -17.54 16.21
C ALA A 2 9.69 -17.24 14.79
N PHE A 3 10.17 -16.16 14.20
CA PHE A 3 9.87 -15.76 12.83
C PHE A 3 11.12 -15.80 11.98
N SER A 4 11.03 -16.43 10.83
CA SER A 4 12.14 -16.54 9.89
C SER A 4 12.31 -15.26 9.07
N PRO A 5 13.50 -15.03 8.50
CA PRO A 5 13.73 -13.92 7.57
C PRO A 5 12.79 -13.93 6.34
N ASP A 6 12.35 -15.12 5.92
CA ASP A 6 11.41 -15.35 4.82
C ASP A 6 9.93 -15.35 5.24
N GLY A 7 9.63 -14.99 6.49
CA GLY A 7 8.25 -14.73 6.96
C GLY A 7 7.50 -15.94 7.53
N MET A 8 8.14 -17.11 7.65
CA MET A 8 7.58 -18.25 8.37
C MET A 8 7.53 -17.98 9.87
N ALA A 9 6.57 -18.60 10.56
CA ALA A 9 6.41 -18.48 12.01
C ALA A 9 6.35 -19.87 12.67
N GLN A 10 7.12 -20.07 13.72
CA GLN A 10 7.19 -21.29 14.50
C GLN A 10 6.79 -21.03 15.96
N PRO A 11 5.83 -21.78 16.52
CA PRO A 11 5.53 -21.72 17.94
C PRO A 11 6.62 -22.48 18.70
N LEU A 12 7.24 -21.84 19.68
CA LEU A 12 8.27 -22.45 20.52
C LEU A 12 7.93 -22.21 21.99
N PRO A 13 8.12 -23.22 22.87
CA PRO A 13 7.93 -23.05 24.31
C PRO A 13 9.00 -22.15 24.94
N TYR A 14 10.18 -22.03 24.31
CA TYR A 14 11.28 -21.15 24.72
C TYR A 14 12.18 -20.82 23.51
N PRO A 15 12.99 -19.74 23.57
CA PRO A 15 13.95 -19.40 22.51
C PRO A 15 15.00 -20.49 22.35
N MET A 16 15.20 -20.97 21.11
CA MET A 16 16.15 -22.03 20.80
C MET A 16 17.30 -21.47 19.94
N LYS A 17 18.55 -21.65 20.36
CA LYS A 17 19.76 -21.12 19.70
C LYS A 17 19.88 -21.49 18.21
N ILE A 18 19.33 -22.64 17.81
CA ILE A 18 19.35 -23.06 16.39
C ILE A 18 18.62 -22.08 15.47
N TYR A 19 17.55 -21.43 15.96
CA TYR A 19 16.79 -20.44 15.19
C TYR A 19 17.49 -19.07 15.20
N GLU A 20 18.12 -18.68 16.33
CA GLU A 20 18.98 -17.48 16.40
C GLU A 20 20.11 -17.55 15.38
N SER A 21 20.79 -18.70 15.29
CA SER A 21 21.89 -18.90 14.33
C SER A 21 21.47 -18.80 12.85
N ARG A 22 20.16 -18.91 12.58
CA ARG A 22 19.56 -18.77 11.25
C ARG A 22 18.98 -17.37 11.00
N GLY A 23 19.22 -16.42 11.90
CA GLY A 23 18.71 -15.05 11.80
C GLY A 23 17.21 -14.92 12.08
N TRP A 24 16.62 -15.89 12.77
CA TRP A 24 15.20 -15.80 13.14
C TRP A 24 15.02 -14.84 14.31
N ARG A 25 13.97 -14.02 14.24
CA ARG A 25 13.57 -13.11 15.31
C ARG A 25 12.58 -13.79 16.24
N PHE A 26 12.62 -13.47 17.53
CA PHE A 26 11.72 -14.06 18.51
C PHE A 26 10.79 -12.99 19.07
N GLU A 27 9.50 -13.30 19.13
CA GLU A 27 8.52 -12.51 19.87
C GLU A 27 7.90 -13.35 20.98
N LYS A 28 7.70 -12.74 22.14
CA LYS A 28 7.07 -13.39 23.28
C LYS A 28 5.56 -13.45 23.05
N ALA A 29 4.96 -14.62 23.22
CA ALA A 29 3.51 -14.82 23.19
C ALA A 29 2.98 -14.95 24.63
N GLU A 30 1.70 -14.62 24.85
CA GLU A 30 1.08 -14.66 26.18
C GLU A 30 0.93 -16.08 26.71
N SER A 31 0.79 -17.06 25.82
CA SER A 31 0.71 -18.49 26.15
C SER A 31 1.21 -19.36 25.00
N LEU A 32 1.41 -20.66 25.26
CA LEU A 32 1.76 -21.60 24.20
C LEU A 32 0.64 -21.71 23.14
N ASN A 33 -0.63 -21.73 23.55
CA ASN A 33 -1.77 -21.71 22.62
C ASN A 33 -1.78 -20.46 21.76
N ASP A 34 -1.44 -19.31 22.33
CA ASP A 34 -1.32 -18.05 21.59
C ASP A 34 -0.17 -18.12 20.56
N ALA A 35 0.97 -18.71 20.94
CA ALA A 35 2.07 -18.95 20.01
C ALA A 35 1.65 -19.84 18.82
N PHE A 36 0.90 -20.91 19.06
CA PHE A 36 0.39 -21.79 18.01
C PHE A 36 -0.60 -21.08 17.09
N ARG A 37 -1.51 -20.27 17.65
CA ARG A 37 -2.45 -19.46 16.87
C ARG A 37 -1.71 -18.49 15.94
N ILE A 38 -0.73 -17.74 16.48
CA ILE A 38 0.08 -16.78 15.70
C ILE A 38 0.81 -17.49 14.55
N ALA A 39 1.45 -18.63 14.84
CA ALA A 39 2.16 -19.38 13.83
C ALA A 39 1.23 -19.92 12.73
N TYR A 40 0.04 -20.39 13.11
CA TYR A 40 -0.97 -20.89 12.17
C TYR A 40 -1.56 -19.77 11.30
N GLU A 41 -1.82 -18.58 11.85
CA GLU A 41 -2.26 -17.41 11.10
C GLU A 41 -1.22 -16.97 10.05
N HIS A 42 0.06 -16.95 10.42
CA HIS A 42 1.16 -16.69 9.49
C HIS A 42 1.27 -17.75 8.40
N TYR A 43 1.13 -19.03 8.75
CA TYR A 43 1.12 -20.12 7.80
C TYR A 43 -0.02 -19.98 6.78
N LEU A 44 -1.25 -19.74 7.24
CA LEU A 44 -2.41 -19.51 6.37
C LEU A 44 -2.21 -18.29 5.45
N ALA A 45 -1.68 -17.18 5.99
CA ALA A 45 -1.37 -16.00 5.19
C ALA A 45 -0.33 -16.31 4.10
N SER A 46 0.73 -17.05 4.45
CA SER A 46 1.77 -17.45 3.49
C SER A 46 1.25 -18.36 2.37
N ILE A 47 0.33 -19.28 2.69
CA ILE A 47 -0.34 -20.13 1.68
C ILE A 47 -1.20 -19.29 0.74
N LEU A 48 -2.09 -18.46 1.29
CA LEU A 48 -2.96 -17.58 0.52
C LEU A 48 -2.15 -16.66 -0.41
N GLU A 49 -1.00 -16.20 0.05
CA GLU A 49 -0.11 -15.34 -0.71
C GLU A 49 0.64 -16.10 -1.81
N GLN A 50 1.15 -17.30 -1.52
CA GLN A 50 1.73 -18.19 -2.52
C GLN A 50 0.72 -18.58 -3.61
N GLU A 51 -0.52 -18.87 -3.23
CA GLU A 51 -1.60 -19.18 -4.18
C GLU A 51 -1.92 -17.99 -5.08
N LYS A 52 -2.06 -16.79 -4.51
CA LYS A 52 -2.26 -15.56 -5.29
C LYS A 52 -1.11 -15.31 -6.25
N ARG A 53 0.13 -15.48 -5.80
CA ARG A 53 1.33 -15.32 -6.62
C ARG A 53 1.35 -16.33 -7.77
N ARG A 54 1.09 -17.60 -7.50
CA ARG A 54 1.00 -18.65 -8.52
C ARG A 54 -0.08 -18.35 -9.56
N ALA A 55 -1.28 -17.95 -9.13
CA ALA A 55 -2.36 -17.60 -10.02
C ALA A 55 -2.02 -16.39 -10.92
N LEU A 56 -1.29 -15.41 -10.38
CA LEU A 56 -0.80 -14.26 -11.14
C LEU A 56 0.30 -14.64 -12.13
N GLU A 57 1.26 -15.47 -11.72
CA GLU A 57 2.33 -15.98 -12.59
C GLU A 57 1.77 -16.81 -13.75
N GLU A 58 0.76 -17.65 -13.48
CA GLU A 58 0.06 -18.42 -14.52
C GLU A 58 -0.67 -17.49 -15.51
N LYS A 59 -1.35 -16.47 -15.00
CA LYS A 59 -2.02 -15.46 -15.84
C LYS A 59 -1.04 -14.67 -16.70
N LEU A 60 0.14 -14.34 -16.17
CA LEU A 60 1.20 -13.68 -16.93
C LEU A 60 1.69 -14.56 -18.08
N ARG A 61 1.94 -15.85 -17.82
CA ARG A 61 2.34 -16.81 -18.86
C ARG A 61 1.30 -16.93 -19.97
N ASP A 62 0.01 -16.99 -19.63
CA ASP A 62 -1.06 -17.04 -20.62
C ASP A 62 -1.11 -15.76 -21.48
N LEU A 63 -0.94 -14.59 -20.86
CA LEU A 63 -0.88 -13.32 -21.59
C LEU A 63 0.35 -13.21 -22.50
N GLU A 64 1.53 -13.60 -22.03
CA GLU A 64 2.77 -13.62 -22.81
C GLU A 64 2.65 -14.55 -24.03
N LYS A 65 2.08 -15.74 -23.84
CA LYS A 65 1.80 -16.67 -24.94
C LYS A 65 0.85 -16.06 -25.98
N ARG A 66 -0.23 -15.39 -25.55
CA ARG A 66 -1.17 -14.72 -26.45
C ARG A 66 -0.55 -13.56 -27.23
N ILE A 67 0.43 -12.86 -26.64
CA ILE A 67 1.20 -11.79 -27.31
C ILE A 67 2.05 -12.41 -28.42
N GLU A 68 2.78 -13.48 -28.10
CA GLU A 68 3.65 -14.19 -29.04
C GLU A 68 2.85 -14.75 -30.22
N GLU A 69 1.73 -15.42 -29.97
CA GLU A 69 0.82 -15.93 -31.01
C GLU A 69 0.29 -14.82 -31.93
N ARG A 70 -0.08 -13.66 -31.37
CA ARG A 70 -0.55 -12.50 -32.15
C ARG A 70 0.54 -11.89 -33.01
N ARG A 71 1.75 -11.73 -32.46
CA ARG A 71 2.91 -11.18 -33.20
C ARG A 71 3.32 -12.12 -34.32
N ALA A 72 3.44 -13.42 -34.07
CA ALA A 72 3.75 -14.41 -35.09
C ALA A 72 2.74 -14.38 -36.24
N LYS A 73 1.44 -14.33 -35.93
CA LYS A 73 0.38 -14.23 -36.94
C LYS A 73 0.41 -12.90 -37.71
N ALA A 74 0.70 -11.80 -37.03
CA ALA A 74 0.84 -10.50 -37.68
C ALA A 74 2.04 -10.48 -38.64
N ASP A 75 3.17 -11.08 -38.26
CA ASP A 75 4.37 -11.16 -39.09
C ASP A 75 4.17 -12.08 -40.29
N GLU A 76 3.47 -13.20 -40.12
CA GLU A 76 3.06 -14.08 -41.22
C GLU A 76 2.19 -13.32 -42.24
N LEU A 77 1.13 -12.64 -41.75
CA LEU A 77 0.23 -11.86 -42.61
C LEU A 77 0.96 -10.70 -43.30
N SER A 78 1.83 -10.00 -42.58
CA SER A 78 2.61 -8.89 -43.13
C SER A 78 3.58 -9.37 -44.21
N THR A 79 4.28 -10.48 -43.96
CA THR A 79 5.19 -11.10 -44.94
C THR A 79 4.43 -11.54 -46.20
N ARG A 80 3.28 -12.20 -46.03
CA ARG A 80 2.43 -12.62 -47.15
C ARG A 80 1.90 -11.42 -47.94
N ALA A 81 1.42 -10.37 -47.25
CA ALA A 81 0.95 -9.14 -47.87
C ALA A 81 2.05 -8.45 -48.70
N MET A 82 3.28 -8.38 -48.18
CA MET A 82 4.43 -7.82 -48.90
C MET A 82 4.74 -8.62 -50.17
N ARG A 83 4.73 -9.96 -50.10
CA ARG A 83 4.96 -10.82 -51.28
C ARG A 83 3.85 -10.67 -52.32
N LEU A 84 2.58 -10.68 -51.90
CA LEU A 84 1.44 -10.46 -52.79
C LEU A 84 1.53 -9.10 -53.49
N ARG A 85 1.87 -8.05 -52.75
CA ARG A 85 2.05 -6.71 -53.30
C ARG A 85 3.19 -6.66 -54.33
N LYS A 86 4.33 -7.28 -54.04
CA LYS A 86 5.47 -7.37 -54.97
C LYS A 86 5.08 -8.08 -56.27
N ILE A 87 4.32 -9.17 -56.19
CA ILE A 87 3.81 -9.85 -57.38
C ILE A 87 2.80 -8.97 -58.12
N ALA A 88 1.87 -8.31 -57.42
CA ALA A 88 0.91 -7.41 -58.03
C ALA A 88 1.60 -6.25 -58.78
N GLU A 89 2.67 -5.69 -58.23
CA GLU A 89 3.48 -4.65 -58.89
C GLU A 89 4.15 -5.17 -60.17
N LYS A 90 4.72 -6.38 -60.15
CA LYS A 90 5.30 -7.02 -61.34
C LYS A 90 4.24 -7.36 -62.39
N LEU A 91 3.09 -7.90 -61.97
CA LEU A 91 1.95 -8.18 -62.86
C LEU A 91 1.40 -6.91 -63.49
N PHE A 92 1.35 -5.81 -62.74
CA PHE A 92 0.93 -4.50 -63.24
C PHE A 92 1.88 -4.00 -64.34
N GLN A 93 3.19 -4.06 -64.09
CA GLN A 93 4.23 -3.64 -65.04
C GLN A 93 4.25 -4.48 -66.31
N ALA A 94 4.05 -5.80 -66.18
CA ALA A 94 4.07 -6.75 -67.31
C ALA A 94 2.69 -7.04 -67.91
N SER A 95 1.65 -6.32 -67.49
CA SER A 95 0.24 -6.61 -67.82
C SER A 95 -0.01 -6.77 -69.33
N GLY A 96 0.56 -5.91 -70.17
CA GLY A 96 0.42 -6.01 -71.63
C GLY A 96 1.04 -7.27 -72.24
N GLN A 97 2.19 -7.72 -71.72
CA GLN A 97 2.83 -8.96 -72.18
C GLN A 97 2.04 -10.18 -71.71
N ILE A 98 1.55 -10.17 -70.48
CA ILE A 98 0.76 -11.26 -69.90
C ILE A 98 -0.60 -11.38 -70.61
N GLU A 99 -1.23 -10.27 -70.98
CA GLU A 99 -2.48 -10.26 -71.72
C GLU A 99 -2.34 -10.96 -73.09
N SER A 100 -1.18 -10.84 -73.73
CA SER A 100 -0.88 -11.49 -75.02
C SER A 100 -0.66 -13.00 -74.94
N LEU A 101 -0.36 -13.53 -73.73
CA LEU A 101 -0.17 -14.95 -73.47
C LEU A 101 -1.46 -15.69 -73.08
N LYS A 102 -2.59 -14.97 -73.00
CA LYS A 102 -3.88 -15.58 -72.74
C LYS A 102 -4.21 -16.64 -73.79
N HIS A 103 -4.74 -17.77 -73.34
CA HIS A 103 -5.09 -18.91 -74.20
C HIS A 103 -3.91 -19.54 -74.95
N VAL A 104 -2.66 -19.26 -74.57
CA VAL A 104 -1.46 -19.90 -75.13
C VAL A 104 -0.91 -20.91 -74.11
N PRO A 105 -1.25 -22.21 -74.24
CA PRO A 105 -0.82 -23.22 -73.29
C PRO A 105 0.70 -23.31 -73.19
N GLY A 106 1.20 -23.66 -72.01
CA GLY A 106 2.62 -23.88 -71.77
C GLY A 106 3.19 -23.00 -70.67
N LYS A 107 4.51 -23.08 -70.52
CA LYS A 107 5.29 -22.37 -69.50
C LYS A 107 6.00 -21.18 -70.14
N HIS A 108 5.90 -20.04 -69.48
CA HIS A 108 6.45 -18.76 -69.92
C HIS A 108 7.16 -18.09 -68.74
N ASP A 109 8.25 -17.38 -69.02
CA ASP A 109 8.99 -16.59 -68.02
C ASP A 109 8.89 -15.10 -68.38
N ILE A 110 8.25 -14.30 -67.52
CA ILE A 110 8.06 -12.86 -67.74
C ILE A 110 8.41 -12.11 -66.47
N ALA A 111 9.30 -11.10 -66.57
CA ALA A 111 9.66 -10.23 -65.45
C ALA A 111 10.02 -11.01 -64.16
N GLU A 112 10.78 -12.10 -64.34
CA GLU A 112 11.20 -13.05 -63.29
C GLU A 112 10.04 -13.83 -62.63
N MET A 113 8.85 -13.82 -63.21
CA MET A 113 7.71 -14.63 -62.80
C MET A 113 7.58 -15.84 -63.71
N ARG A 114 7.38 -17.02 -63.12
CA ARG A 114 7.01 -18.24 -63.86
C ARG A 114 5.52 -18.26 -64.08
N ILE A 115 5.09 -18.32 -65.33
CA ILE A 115 3.69 -18.31 -65.73
C ILE A 115 3.38 -19.61 -66.44
N SER A 116 2.41 -20.38 -65.95
CA SER A 116 1.95 -21.63 -66.58
C SER A 116 0.48 -21.49 -66.97
N VAL A 117 0.19 -21.63 -68.26
CA VAL A 117 -1.19 -21.65 -68.78
C VAL A 117 -1.61 -23.11 -68.95
N ASP A 118 -2.80 -23.46 -68.47
CA ASP A 118 -3.34 -24.82 -68.57
C ASP A 118 -3.59 -25.24 -70.03
N GLU A 119 -3.71 -26.55 -70.29
CA GLU A 119 -3.95 -27.07 -71.64
C GLU A 119 -5.27 -26.57 -72.24
N GLY A 120 -6.26 -26.26 -71.40
CA GLY A 120 -7.53 -25.66 -71.79
C GLY A 120 -7.47 -24.16 -72.07
N GLY A 121 -6.34 -23.50 -71.77
CA GLY A 121 -6.13 -22.07 -71.99
C GLY A 121 -7.05 -21.16 -71.18
N ARG A 122 -7.60 -21.62 -70.07
CA ARG A 122 -8.59 -20.90 -69.21
C ARG A 122 -7.99 -20.38 -67.91
N LYS A 123 -6.91 -21.01 -67.44
CA LYS A 123 -6.28 -20.69 -66.15
C LYS A 123 -4.78 -20.47 -66.33
N MET A 124 -4.27 -19.50 -65.59
CA MET A 124 -2.87 -19.11 -65.57
C MET A 124 -2.36 -19.12 -64.14
N LEU A 125 -1.32 -19.90 -63.86
CA LEU A 125 -0.67 -19.95 -62.56
C LEU A 125 0.61 -19.12 -62.61
N VAL A 126 0.68 -18.07 -61.79
CA VAL A 126 1.83 -17.16 -61.70
C VAL A 126 2.57 -17.42 -60.39
N SER A 127 3.86 -17.75 -60.50
CA SER A 127 4.74 -18.12 -59.40
C SER A 127 5.92 -17.15 -59.31
N ASN A 128 6.14 -16.56 -58.14
CA ASN A 128 7.32 -15.74 -57.84
C ASN A 128 7.58 -15.68 -56.33
N ASP A 129 8.85 -15.76 -55.89
CA ASP A 129 9.27 -15.71 -54.48
C ASP A 129 8.44 -16.60 -53.52
N GLY A 130 8.09 -17.81 -53.97
CA GLY A 130 7.36 -18.80 -53.17
C GLY A 130 5.88 -18.48 -52.94
N VAL A 131 5.30 -17.53 -53.68
CA VAL A 131 3.85 -17.28 -53.74
C VAL A 131 3.34 -17.64 -55.12
N GLU A 132 2.24 -18.38 -55.15
CA GLU A 132 1.53 -18.76 -56.37
C GLU A 132 0.16 -18.11 -56.39
N ILE A 133 -0.18 -17.52 -57.53
CA ILE A 133 -1.45 -16.82 -57.77
C ILE A 133 -2.09 -17.42 -59.01
N GLU A 134 -3.34 -17.86 -58.88
CA GLU A 134 -4.16 -18.28 -60.02
C GLU A 134 -4.88 -17.06 -60.61
N LEU A 135 -4.73 -16.87 -61.92
CA LEU A 135 -5.41 -15.87 -62.72
C LEU A 135 -6.29 -16.57 -63.78
N SER A 136 -7.44 -15.99 -64.09
CA SER A 136 -8.27 -16.40 -65.21
C SER A 136 -7.82 -15.70 -66.49
N THR A 137 -7.76 -16.42 -67.61
CA THR A 137 -7.49 -15.82 -68.93
C THR A 137 -8.71 -15.07 -69.47
N ASP A 138 -9.91 -15.44 -69.02
CA ASP A 138 -11.20 -14.89 -69.50
C ASP A 138 -11.50 -13.50 -68.92
N GLU A 139 -10.72 -13.04 -67.93
CA GLU A 139 -10.87 -11.74 -67.29
C GLU A 139 -9.65 -10.84 -67.56
N PRO A 140 -9.80 -9.51 -67.79
CA PRO A 140 -8.66 -8.61 -67.92
C PRO A 140 -7.68 -8.72 -66.75
N ILE A 141 -6.38 -8.89 -67.04
CA ILE A 141 -5.36 -9.10 -66.01
C ILE A 141 -5.34 -7.95 -65.02
N MET A 142 -5.49 -6.71 -65.49
CA MET A 142 -5.51 -5.52 -64.65
C MET A 142 -6.61 -5.53 -63.58
N ARG A 143 -7.79 -6.08 -63.87
CA ARG A 143 -8.87 -6.18 -62.89
C ARG A 143 -8.54 -7.19 -61.79
N GLN A 144 -7.87 -8.27 -62.15
CA GLN A 144 -7.39 -9.28 -61.21
C GLN A 144 -6.23 -8.75 -60.36
N VAL A 145 -5.30 -8.00 -60.95
CA VAL A 145 -4.21 -7.31 -60.24
C VAL A 145 -4.74 -6.33 -59.19
N SER A 146 -5.78 -5.54 -59.51
CA SER A 146 -6.43 -4.67 -58.52
C SER A 146 -6.97 -5.44 -57.32
N ARG A 147 -7.57 -6.62 -57.52
CA ARG A 147 -8.04 -7.47 -56.41
C ARG A 147 -6.89 -7.95 -55.53
N ILE A 148 -5.74 -8.29 -56.13
CA ILE A 148 -4.54 -8.73 -55.39
C ILE A 148 -4.00 -7.56 -54.55
N PHE A 149 -3.98 -6.34 -55.08
CA PHE A 149 -3.63 -5.15 -54.29
C PHE A 149 -4.58 -4.92 -53.12
N ASP A 150 -5.90 -5.04 -53.35
CA ASP A 150 -6.90 -4.92 -52.31
C ASP A 150 -6.76 -6.01 -51.23
N GLU A 151 -6.47 -7.25 -51.63
CA GLU A 151 -6.21 -8.36 -50.73
C GLU A 151 -4.94 -8.11 -49.89
N ALA A 152 -3.84 -7.70 -50.52
CA ALA A 152 -2.60 -7.36 -49.82
C ALA A 152 -2.82 -6.22 -48.82
N LYS A 153 -3.59 -5.18 -49.19
CA LYS A 153 -3.95 -4.07 -48.30
C LYS A 153 -4.79 -4.54 -47.11
N LYS A 154 -5.78 -5.40 -47.33
CA LYS A 154 -6.61 -5.99 -46.27
C LYS A 154 -5.78 -6.85 -45.31
N MET A 155 -4.89 -7.69 -45.84
CA MET A 155 -3.97 -8.50 -45.03
C MET A 155 -3.03 -7.62 -44.19
N MET A 156 -2.49 -6.55 -44.77
CA MET A 156 -1.63 -5.63 -44.03
C MET A 156 -2.39 -4.91 -42.90
N SER A 157 -3.61 -4.45 -43.16
CA SER A 157 -4.45 -3.84 -42.12
C SER A 157 -4.81 -4.83 -41.01
N ALA A 158 -5.03 -6.11 -41.36
CA ALA A 158 -5.25 -7.16 -40.36
C ALA A 158 -4.00 -7.41 -39.50
N ALA A 159 -2.80 -7.40 -40.11
CA ALA A 159 -1.54 -7.52 -39.39
C ALA A 159 -1.30 -6.34 -38.43
N GLU A 160 -1.57 -5.10 -38.86
CA GLU A 160 -1.46 -3.91 -38.01
C GLU A 160 -2.40 -3.98 -36.79
N LYS A 161 -3.65 -4.43 -36.99
CA LYS A 161 -4.59 -4.63 -35.87
C LYS A 161 -4.09 -5.65 -34.86
N LEU A 162 -3.54 -6.78 -35.34
CA LEU A 162 -2.98 -7.81 -34.46
C LEU A 162 -1.75 -7.31 -33.68
N ARG A 163 -0.89 -6.48 -34.30
CA ARG A 163 0.23 -5.83 -33.59
C ARG A 163 -0.27 -4.87 -32.52
N ALA A 164 -1.24 -4.01 -32.85
CA ALA A 164 -1.83 -3.09 -31.88
C ALA A 164 -2.47 -3.83 -30.68
N GLU A 165 -3.17 -4.94 -30.93
CA GLU A 165 -3.67 -5.80 -29.86
C GLU A 165 -2.55 -6.39 -28.99
N ALA A 166 -1.45 -6.83 -29.61
CA ALA A 166 -0.29 -7.36 -28.89
C ALA A 166 0.38 -6.29 -28.01
N ASP A 167 0.51 -5.06 -28.51
CA ASP A 167 1.12 -3.95 -27.77
C ASP A 167 0.26 -3.52 -26.57
N GLU A 168 -1.06 -3.54 -26.70
CA GLU A 168 -1.97 -3.27 -25.57
C GLU A 168 -1.89 -4.37 -24.50
N LEU A 169 -1.79 -5.64 -24.94
CA LEU A 169 -1.56 -6.76 -24.02
C LEU A 169 -0.21 -6.64 -23.31
N GLU A 170 0.84 -6.19 -24.01
CA GLU A 170 2.17 -5.97 -23.44
C GLU A 170 2.16 -4.86 -22.38
N ARG A 171 1.47 -3.74 -22.64
CA ARG A 171 1.25 -2.68 -21.62
C ARG A 171 0.51 -3.21 -20.39
N ARG A 172 -0.45 -4.11 -20.59
CA ARG A 172 -1.18 -4.75 -19.49
C ARG A 172 -0.29 -5.69 -18.69
N VAL A 173 0.57 -6.45 -19.36
CA VAL A 173 1.58 -7.31 -18.72
C VAL A 173 2.55 -6.47 -17.90
N GLU A 174 3.05 -5.35 -18.43
CA GLU A 174 3.98 -4.47 -17.72
C GLU A 174 3.34 -3.88 -16.46
N LYS A 175 2.10 -3.37 -16.55
CA LYS A 175 1.36 -2.89 -15.38
C LYS A 175 1.14 -3.99 -14.33
N LEU A 176 0.88 -5.22 -14.75
CA LEU A 176 0.73 -6.35 -13.82
C LEU A 176 2.07 -6.71 -13.16
N LYS A 177 3.18 -6.73 -13.92
CA LYS A 177 4.53 -6.96 -13.39
C LYS A 177 4.96 -5.86 -12.42
N GLU A 178 4.66 -4.60 -12.74
CA GLU A 178 4.95 -3.46 -11.87
C GLU A 178 4.10 -3.49 -10.60
N SER A 179 2.81 -3.80 -10.70
CA SER A 179 1.93 -4.04 -9.55
C SER A 179 2.45 -5.19 -8.66
N MET A 180 2.97 -6.25 -9.26
CA MET A 180 3.63 -7.35 -8.54
C MET A 180 4.93 -6.92 -7.87
N ARG A 181 5.79 -6.14 -8.55
CA ARG A 181 7.03 -5.60 -7.95
C ARG A 181 6.72 -4.67 -6.79
N ARG A 182 5.80 -3.72 -6.96
CA ARG A 182 5.36 -2.84 -5.88
C ARG A 182 4.71 -3.61 -4.74
N SER A 183 3.90 -4.63 -5.02
CA SER A 183 3.34 -5.48 -3.97
C SER A 183 4.41 -6.29 -3.26
N ALA A 184 5.46 -6.75 -3.97
CA ALA A 184 6.57 -7.52 -3.40
C ALA A 184 7.53 -6.63 -2.59
N GLU A 185 7.78 -5.40 -3.05
CA GLU A 185 8.52 -4.35 -2.33
C GLU A 185 7.74 -3.86 -1.12
N GLU A 186 6.43 -3.62 -1.27
CA GLU A 186 5.52 -3.34 -0.17
C GLU A 186 5.42 -4.53 0.79
N LEU A 187 5.59 -5.78 0.32
CA LEU A 187 5.69 -6.96 1.17
C LEU A 187 7.04 -7.06 1.88
N LEU A 188 8.16 -6.72 1.24
CA LEU A 188 9.47 -6.61 1.90
C LEU A 188 9.49 -5.50 2.95
N LEU A 189 8.86 -4.36 2.63
CA LEU A 189 8.58 -3.26 3.55
C LEU A 189 7.56 -3.66 4.63
N ARG A 190 6.56 -4.48 4.32
CA ARG A 190 5.62 -5.03 5.31
C ARG A 190 6.21 -6.20 6.09
N VAL A 191 7.22 -6.93 5.63
CA VAL A 191 7.86 -8.00 6.41
C VAL A 191 8.89 -7.39 7.37
N SER A 192 9.50 -6.28 6.98
CA SER A 192 10.28 -5.42 7.89
C SER A 192 9.38 -4.59 8.82
N ALA A 193 8.23 -4.08 8.36
CA ALA A 193 7.29 -3.26 9.15
C ALA A 193 6.15 -4.04 9.85
N ARG A 194 5.93 -5.33 9.55
CA ARG A 194 5.00 -6.23 10.29
C ARG A 194 5.75 -7.06 11.32
N ILE A 195 6.57 -6.38 12.10
CA ILE A 195 6.67 -6.65 13.53
C ILE A 195 5.49 -5.91 14.20
N LYS A 196 4.27 -6.20 13.80
CA LYS A 196 3.08 -5.91 14.61
C LYS A 196 2.54 -7.26 15.08
N PRO A 197 2.65 -7.57 16.37
CA PRO A 197 1.99 -8.75 16.91
C PRO A 197 0.49 -8.62 16.68
N SER A 198 -0.09 -9.63 16.06
CA SER A 198 -1.31 -10.31 16.50
C SER A 198 -2.23 -9.51 17.44
N ARG A 199 -3.44 -9.21 16.94
CA ARG A 199 -4.51 -8.39 17.56
C ARG A 199 -4.03 -6.97 17.89
N ALA A 200 -4.75 -5.97 17.38
CA ALA A 200 -4.60 -4.60 17.85
C ALA A 200 -4.45 -4.63 19.37
N ARG A 201 -3.29 -4.20 19.89
CA ARG A 201 -3.00 -4.29 21.33
C ARG A 201 -4.19 -3.65 22.05
N TRP A 202 -4.63 -4.20 23.17
CA TRP A 202 -5.91 -3.78 23.78
C TRP A 202 -6.03 -2.26 23.98
N TYR A 203 -4.89 -1.57 24.12
CA TYR A 203 -4.77 -0.13 24.28
C TYR A 203 -4.92 0.68 22.97
N GLU A 204 -4.80 0.08 21.79
CA GLU A 204 -4.89 0.78 20.48
C GLU A 204 -6.29 1.31 20.18
N ARG A 205 -7.33 0.77 20.84
CA ARG A 205 -8.68 1.36 20.80
C ARG A 205 -8.79 2.67 21.59
N TYR A 206 -7.81 2.97 22.44
CA TYR A 206 -7.68 4.18 23.25
C TYR A 206 -6.65 5.14 22.65
N ARG A 207 -6.47 6.33 23.25
CA ARG A 207 -5.28 7.13 22.97
C ARG A 207 -4.12 6.54 23.74
N TRP A 208 -2.92 6.53 23.19
CA TRP A 208 -1.78 5.96 23.88
C TRP A 208 -0.47 6.52 23.34
N PHE A 209 0.55 6.47 24.18
CA PHE A 209 1.94 6.71 23.79
C PHE A 209 2.84 5.92 24.74
N ILE A 210 4.12 5.80 24.39
CA ILE A 210 5.13 5.28 25.31
C ILE A 210 5.93 6.49 25.83
N THR A 211 6.23 6.57 27.11
CA THR A 211 7.05 7.66 27.68
C THR A 211 8.50 7.58 27.19
N SER A 212 9.28 8.64 27.33
CA SER A 212 10.71 8.64 27.00
C SER A 212 11.50 7.57 27.78
N GLU A 213 11.04 7.20 28.98
CA GLU A 213 11.65 6.14 29.80
C GLU A 213 11.04 4.75 29.56
N GLY A 214 10.20 4.58 28.52
CA GLY A 214 9.73 3.27 28.06
C GLY A 214 8.44 2.75 28.70
N PHE A 215 7.71 3.57 29.46
CA PHE A 215 6.45 3.16 30.09
C PHE A 215 5.25 3.41 29.18
N LEU A 216 4.27 2.51 29.18
CA LEU A 216 3.04 2.68 28.41
C LEU A 216 2.07 3.63 29.14
N ALA A 217 1.63 4.68 28.45
CA ALA A 217 0.56 5.56 28.92
C ALA A 217 -0.67 5.42 28.01
N VAL A 218 -1.84 5.18 28.60
CA VAL A 218 -3.10 4.94 27.89
C VAL A 218 -4.16 5.90 28.39
N ALA A 219 -4.90 6.54 27.48
CA ALA A 219 -5.88 7.57 27.80
C ALA A 219 -7.25 7.31 27.16
N GLY A 220 -8.32 7.48 27.92
CA GLY A 220 -9.67 7.37 27.39
C GLY A 220 -9.97 8.46 26.35
N LYS A 221 -10.85 8.14 25.39
CA LYS A 221 -11.21 9.06 24.30
C LYS A 221 -12.36 10.01 24.65
N ASP A 222 -13.19 9.61 25.61
CA ASP A 222 -14.39 10.25 26.09
C ASP A 222 -14.71 9.74 27.51
N ALA A 223 -15.78 10.25 28.11
CA ALA A 223 -16.20 9.88 29.46
C ALA A 223 -16.51 8.37 29.62
N SER A 224 -17.05 7.71 28.58
CA SER A 224 -17.41 6.30 28.63
C SER A 224 -16.18 5.40 28.55
N SER A 225 -15.23 5.75 27.68
CA SER A 225 -13.97 5.05 27.50
C SER A 225 -13.00 5.29 28.65
N ASN A 226 -13.01 6.46 29.30
CA ASN A 226 -12.30 6.71 30.57
C ASN A 226 -12.68 5.67 31.64
N ILE A 227 -13.98 5.47 31.87
CA ILE A 227 -14.45 4.49 32.87
C ILE A 227 -14.16 3.06 32.43
N ALA A 228 -14.38 2.74 31.15
CA ALA A 228 -14.05 1.41 30.64
C ALA A 228 -12.56 1.09 30.78
N LEU A 229 -11.69 2.08 30.55
CA LEU A 229 -10.24 1.96 30.71
C LEU A 229 -9.89 1.65 32.17
N LEU A 230 -10.37 2.47 33.11
CA LEU A 230 -10.10 2.28 34.54
C LEU A 230 -10.65 0.94 35.05
N LYS A 231 -11.86 0.54 34.66
CA LYS A 231 -12.47 -0.69 35.18
C LYS A 231 -11.85 -1.97 34.63
N LYS A 232 -11.30 -1.94 33.40
CA LYS A 232 -10.82 -3.15 32.71
C LYS A 232 -9.31 -3.33 32.75
N HIS A 233 -8.55 -2.24 32.88
CA HIS A 233 -7.12 -2.24 32.58
C HIS A 233 -6.25 -1.55 33.64
N LEU A 234 -6.86 -1.04 34.73
CA LEU A 234 -6.13 -0.49 35.86
C LEU A 234 -5.60 -1.62 36.75
N GLU A 235 -4.30 -1.61 37.00
CA GLU A 235 -3.59 -2.59 37.82
C GLU A 235 -2.91 -1.91 39.02
N PRO A 236 -2.58 -2.65 40.10
CA PRO A 236 -2.09 -2.07 41.36
C PRO A 236 -0.86 -1.16 41.27
N ASP A 237 0.07 -1.43 40.35
CA ASP A 237 1.32 -0.66 40.21
C ASP A 237 1.23 0.53 39.24
N ASP A 238 0.04 0.78 38.70
CA ASP A 238 -0.21 1.91 37.81
C ASP A 238 -0.31 3.24 38.56
N LEU A 239 -0.20 4.35 37.82
CA LEU A 239 -0.62 5.67 38.30
C LEU A 239 -1.70 6.25 37.38
N VAL A 240 -2.68 6.92 37.96
CA VAL A 240 -3.80 7.51 37.23
C VAL A 240 -3.72 9.03 37.27
N PHE A 241 -3.70 9.67 36.11
CA PHE A 241 -3.59 11.11 35.93
C PHE A 241 -4.89 11.70 35.41
N HIS A 242 -5.25 12.89 35.91
CA HIS A 242 -6.39 13.65 35.43
C HIS A 242 -6.19 15.15 35.71
N ALA A 243 -6.46 16.00 34.71
CA ALA A 243 -6.34 17.45 34.87
C ALA A 243 -7.51 18.01 35.70
N GLU A 244 -7.31 19.08 36.47
CA GLU A 244 -8.39 19.71 37.26
C GLU A 244 -9.31 20.59 36.39
N VAL A 245 -9.76 20.05 35.27
CA VAL A 245 -10.66 20.71 34.32
C VAL A 245 -11.66 19.71 33.76
N ARG A 246 -12.83 20.20 33.39
CA ARG A 246 -13.88 19.36 32.79
C ARG A 246 -13.41 18.76 31.46
N GLY A 247 -13.81 17.51 31.22
CA GLY A 247 -13.54 16.82 29.96
C GLY A 247 -12.08 16.45 29.75
N ALA A 248 -11.26 16.46 30.81
CA ALA A 248 -9.92 15.90 30.75
C ALA A 248 -9.96 14.38 30.51
N ALA A 249 -8.99 13.90 29.74
CA ALA A 249 -8.75 12.48 29.61
C ALA A 249 -8.27 11.91 30.95
N VAL A 250 -8.70 10.70 31.25
CA VAL A 250 -8.06 9.88 32.28
C VAL A 250 -6.90 9.15 31.62
N VAL A 251 -5.70 9.32 32.14
CA VAL A 251 -4.49 8.61 31.66
C VAL A 251 -4.04 7.61 32.72
N ILE A 252 -3.85 6.35 32.32
CA ILE A 252 -3.19 5.32 33.12
C ILE A 252 -1.75 5.23 32.63
N LEU A 253 -0.78 5.48 33.51
CA LEU A 253 0.61 5.15 33.30
C LEU A 253 0.87 3.76 33.86
N LYS A 254 1.08 2.78 32.98
CA LYS A 254 1.30 1.39 33.33
C LYS A 254 2.61 1.22 34.11
N ASN A 255 2.57 0.52 35.24
CA ASN A 255 3.71 0.41 36.18
C ASN A 255 4.25 1.78 36.65
N GLY A 256 3.40 2.81 36.70
CA GLY A 256 3.79 4.18 37.01
C GLY A 256 4.46 4.36 38.38
N ARG A 257 4.21 3.48 39.36
CA ARG A 257 4.91 3.53 40.66
C ARG A 257 6.42 3.37 40.50
N SER A 258 6.86 2.61 39.50
CA SER A 258 8.28 2.38 39.17
C SER A 258 8.84 3.36 38.14
N SER A 259 8.05 4.32 37.65
CA SER A 259 8.49 5.27 36.64
C SER A 259 9.28 6.44 37.24
N GLY A 260 10.15 7.05 36.43
CA GLY A 260 10.81 8.30 36.75
C GLY A 260 9.88 9.51 36.65
N GLU A 261 10.39 10.67 37.10
CA GLU A 261 9.66 11.94 37.10
C GLU A 261 9.30 12.39 35.67
N GLN A 262 10.17 12.10 34.71
CA GLN A 262 9.96 12.45 33.31
C GLN A 262 8.73 11.71 32.74
N SER A 263 8.59 10.40 32.96
CA SER A 263 7.39 9.65 32.55
C SER A 263 6.10 10.17 33.20
N ARG A 264 6.15 10.59 34.48
CA ARG A 264 4.99 11.16 35.17
C ARG A 264 4.62 12.52 34.61
N THR A 265 5.61 13.34 34.29
CA THR A 265 5.42 14.65 33.65
C THR A 265 4.82 14.50 32.25
N GLU A 266 5.30 13.54 31.47
CA GLU A 266 4.77 13.21 30.15
C GLU A 266 3.32 12.69 30.22
N ALA A 267 3.02 11.78 31.15
CA ALA A 267 1.65 11.31 31.38
C ALA A 267 0.71 12.46 31.80
N ALA A 268 1.19 13.36 32.67
CA ALA A 268 0.47 14.56 33.06
C ALA A 268 0.22 15.49 31.86
N GLN A 269 1.25 15.76 31.04
CA GLN A 269 1.13 16.56 29.82
C GLN A 269 0.07 16.01 28.89
N PHE A 270 0.06 14.69 28.67
CA PHE A 270 -0.92 14.05 27.81
C PHE A 270 -2.36 14.18 28.34
N ALA A 271 -2.55 14.07 29.66
CA ALA A 271 -3.85 14.30 30.31
C ALA A 271 -4.34 15.76 30.14
N ALA A 272 -3.43 16.72 30.25
CA ALA A 272 -3.73 18.14 30.06
C ALA A 272 -4.09 18.49 28.61
N VAL A 273 -3.35 17.95 27.64
CA VAL A 273 -3.56 18.17 26.20
C VAL A 273 -4.95 17.71 25.76
N TYR A 274 -5.38 16.52 26.18
CA TYR A 274 -6.73 16.01 25.88
C TYR A 274 -7.74 16.45 26.93
N SER A 275 -7.80 17.76 27.20
CA SER A 275 -8.78 18.36 28.11
C SER A 275 -9.36 19.65 27.54
N ARG A 276 -10.47 20.14 28.14
CA ARG A 276 -11.05 21.42 27.69
C ARG A 276 -10.09 22.59 27.77
N ALA A 277 -9.02 22.52 28.56
CA ALA A 277 -7.98 23.54 28.58
C ALA A 277 -7.37 23.81 27.20
N TRP A 278 -7.22 22.77 26.37
CA TRP A 278 -6.76 22.92 24.99
C TRP A 278 -7.78 23.68 24.15
N LYS A 279 -9.06 23.36 24.34
CA LYS A 279 -10.15 24.10 23.71
C LYS A 279 -10.13 25.57 24.17
N GLU A 280 -9.98 25.85 25.45
CA GLU A 280 -9.98 27.24 25.97
C GLU A 280 -8.68 28.01 25.68
N GLY A 281 -7.69 27.42 24.99
CA GLY A 281 -6.46 28.12 24.60
C GLY A 281 -5.43 28.27 25.73
N LEU A 282 -5.58 27.56 26.84
CA LEU A 282 -4.66 27.64 27.98
C LEU A 282 -3.31 27.01 27.63
N ARG A 283 -2.20 27.66 28.03
CA ARG A 283 -0.84 27.16 27.74
C ARG A 283 -0.30 26.18 28.79
N THR A 284 -0.77 26.30 30.02
CA THR A 284 -0.36 25.47 31.15
C THR A 284 -1.57 24.93 31.90
N MET A 285 -1.42 23.77 32.52
CA MET A 285 -2.45 23.16 33.35
C MET A 285 -1.81 22.38 34.50
N THR A 286 -2.51 22.36 35.63
CA THR A 286 -2.19 21.51 36.77
C THR A 286 -2.91 20.18 36.63
N VAL A 287 -2.15 19.11 36.75
CA VAL A 287 -2.64 17.73 36.67
C VAL A 287 -2.28 17.03 37.96
N TYR A 288 -3.23 16.29 38.52
CA TYR A 288 -2.92 15.41 39.63
C TYR A 288 -2.74 13.98 39.18
N TYR A 289 -2.02 13.19 39.98
CA TYR A 289 -2.02 11.73 39.89
C TYR A 289 -2.27 11.06 41.24
N VAL A 290 -2.82 9.85 41.16
CA VAL A 290 -3.19 9.01 42.30
C VAL A 290 -2.96 7.54 42.03
N GLU A 291 -2.90 6.74 43.10
CA GLU A 291 -2.81 5.29 43.04
C GLU A 291 -4.18 4.63 42.78
N PRO A 292 -4.22 3.41 42.23
CA PRO A 292 -5.46 2.67 42.00
C PRO A 292 -6.33 2.49 43.25
N SER A 293 -5.69 2.28 44.41
CA SER A 293 -6.35 2.11 45.71
C SER A 293 -7.17 3.33 46.14
N GLN A 294 -6.87 4.50 45.58
CA GLN A 294 -7.53 5.76 45.87
C GLN A 294 -8.80 5.97 45.04
N ILE A 295 -9.05 5.14 44.04
CA ILE A 295 -10.16 5.30 43.09
C ILE A 295 -11.37 4.48 43.53
N SER A 296 -12.52 5.14 43.64
CA SER A 296 -13.82 4.53 43.95
C SER A 296 -14.82 4.83 42.85
N PHE A 297 -15.52 3.81 42.37
CA PHE A 297 -16.63 3.97 41.41
C PHE A 297 -17.99 4.10 42.08
N GLU A 298 -18.03 4.00 43.40
CA GLU A 298 -19.24 4.15 44.20
C GLU A 298 -19.32 5.58 44.76
N PRO A 299 -20.47 6.26 44.62
CA PRO A 299 -20.70 7.54 45.26
C PRO A 299 -20.72 7.40 46.79
N PRO A 300 -20.39 8.45 47.57
CA PRO A 300 -20.63 8.48 48.99
C PRO A 300 -22.15 8.47 49.23
N PRO A 301 -22.60 8.02 50.42
CA PRO A 301 -24.02 8.03 50.76
C PRO A 301 -24.69 9.38 50.48
N GLY A 302 -25.85 9.35 49.83
CA GLY A 302 -26.66 10.54 49.50
C GLY A 302 -26.22 11.36 48.29
N HIS A 303 -25.16 10.98 47.57
CA HIS A 303 -24.66 11.70 46.40
C HIS A 303 -24.85 10.91 45.10
N TYR A 304 -24.98 11.62 43.98
CA TYR A 304 -25.05 11.02 42.64
C TYR A 304 -23.70 11.17 41.92
N LEU A 305 -23.18 10.08 41.36
CA LEU A 305 -21.99 10.09 40.51
C LEU A 305 -22.42 10.17 39.04
N PRO A 306 -22.07 11.24 38.29
CA PRO A 306 -22.43 11.35 36.88
C PRO A 306 -21.80 10.23 36.05
N LYS A 307 -22.44 9.87 34.93
CA LYS A 307 -21.88 8.91 33.97
C LYS A 307 -20.48 9.36 33.53
N GLY A 308 -19.48 8.51 33.75
CA GLY A 308 -18.08 8.86 33.47
C GLY A 308 -17.27 9.32 34.69
N GLY A 309 -17.91 9.49 35.85
CA GLY A 309 -17.26 9.92 37.08
C GLY A 309 -16.68 8.77 37.90
N PHE A 310 -15.65 9.09 38.67
CA PHE A 310 -15.07 8.27 39.73
C PHE A 310 -14.63 9.22 40.85
N ILE A 311 -14.41 8.67 42.03
CA ILE A 311 -14.08 9.41 43.24
C ILE A 311 -12.66 9.09 43.64
N ILE A 312 -11.96 10.12 44.08
CA ILE A 312 -10.59 10.03 44.57
C ILE A 312 -10.61 10.24 46.07
N LYS A 313 -10.01 9.29 46.79
CA LYS A 313 -9.85 9.31 48.25
C LYS A 313 -8.39 9.60 48.60
N GLY A 314 -8.17 10.32 49.69
CA GLY A 314 -6.82 10.61 50.19
C GLY A 314 -6.10 11.73 49.41
N GLU A 315 -4.78 11.75 49.55
CA GLU A 315 -3.91 12.81 49.04
C GLU A 315 -3.66 12.71 47.53
N ARG A 316 -3.47 13.86 46.88
CA ARG A 316 -3.18 13.98 45.45
C ARG A 316 -1.78 14.54 45.26
N HIS A 317 -1.06 14.00 44.29
CA HIS A 317 0.22 14.56 43.87
C HIS A 317 0.00 15.43 42.64
N TYR A 318 0.63 16.60 42.57
CA TYR A 318 0.36 17.60 41.55
C TYR A 318 1.58 17.87 40.67
N ILE A 319 1.35 17.98 39.36
CA ILE A 319 2.36 18.32 38.35
C ILE A 319 1.80 19.46 37.49
N GLN A 320 2.57 20.53 37.34
CA GLN A 320 2.26 21.60 36.39
C GLN A 320 2.92 21.29 35.05
N THR A 321 2.14 21.31 33.97
CA THR A 321 2.62 20.96 32.62
C THR A 321 2.16 21.97 31.57
N ARG A 322 2.87 22.03 30.45
CA ARG A 322 2.45 22.76 29.25
C ARG A 322 1.49 21.93 28.40
N LEU A 323 0.61 22.60 27.68
CA LEU A 323 -0.25 21.98 26.69
C LEU A 323 0.47 21.97 25.35
N GLU A 324 1.30 20.95 25.15
CA GLU A 324 2.04 20.74 23.91
C GLU A 324 1.90 19.28 23.51
N LEU A 325 1.67 19.02 22.23
CA LEU A 325 1.58 17.68 21.64
C LEU A 325 2.52 17.61 20.45
N ALA A 326 3.36 16.60 20.38
CA ALA A 326 4.15 16.31 19.20
C ALA A 326 3.47 15.25 18.34
N ILE A 327 3.63 15.39 17.03
CA ILE A 327 3.30 14.37 16.03
C ILE A 327 4.54 14.21 15.16
N GLY A 328 5.02 12.99 15.02
CA GLY A 328 6.12 12.63 14.15
C GLY A 328 5.81 11.38 13.35
N VAL A 329 6.73 11.08 12.45
CA VAL A 329 6.66 9.89 11.60
C VAL A 329 7.96 9.10 11.75
N THR A 330 7.84 7.80 11.94
CA THR A 330 8.97 6.87 11.90
C THR A 330 9.44 6.63 10.46
N GLU A 331 10.61 6.00 10.29
CA GLU A 331 11.08 5.61 8.95
C GLU A 331 10.09 4.70 8.22
N ASP A 332 9.33 3.90 8.97
CA ASP A 332 8.31 2.98 8.46
C ASP A 332 6.95 3.65 8.18
N LEU A 333 6.91 4.98 8.12
CA LEU A 333 5.70 5.79 7.89
C LEU A 333 4.61 5.65 8.97
N GLU A 334 4.97 5.19 10.17
CA GLU A 334 4.03 5.12 11.29
C GLU A 334 3.96 6.45 12.04
N LEU A 335 2.74 6.91 12.29
CA LEU A 335 2.50 8.10 13.11
C LEU A 335 2.79 7.80 14.58
N VAL A 336 3.67 8.59 15.17
CA VAL A 336 3.96 8.60 16.61
C VAL A 336 3.52 9.95 17.16
N TYR A 337 2.77 9.94 18.26
CA TYR A 337 2.29 11.16 18.89
C TYR A 337 2.35 11.06 20.41
N GLY A 338 2.38 12.21 21.07
CA GLY A 338 2.48 12.28 22.52
C GLY A 338 3.16 13.57 23.00
N PRO A 339 3.51 13.64 24.29
CA PRO A 339 4.38 14.68 24.83
C PRO A 339 5.65 14.87 23.98
N PRO A 340 6.11 16.12 23.71
CA PRO A 340 7.26 16.35 22.84
C PRO A 340 8.52 15.56 23.19
N ALA A 341 8.86 15.46 24.48
CA ALA A 341 10.02 14.69 24.94
C ALA A 341 9.91 13.18 24.63
N ALA A 342 8.71 12.62 24.72
CA ALA A 342 8.45 11.20 24.42
C ALA A 342 8.53 10.90 22.92
N VAL A 343 8.17 11.87 22.07
CA VAL A 343 8.19 11.72 20.60
C VAL A 343 9.60 11.95 20.07
N ALA A 344 10.32 12.97 20.54
CA ALA A 344 11.64 13.37 20.03
C ALA A 344 12.67 12.23 20.03
N GLY A 345 12.63 11.34 21.03
CA GLY A 345 13.54 10.18 21.11
C GLY A 345 13.22 9.02 20.16
N ARG A 346 12.13 9.08 19.39
CA ARG A 346 11.64 7.96 18.56
C ARG A 346 11.57 8.22 17.07
N VAL A 347 11.63 9.48 16.67
CA VAL A 347 11.41 9.88 15.27
C VAL A 347 12.48 10.89 14.88
N LYS A 348 12.90 10.83 13.61
CA LYS A 348 13.89 11.77 13.05
C LYS A 348 13.33 13.17 12.88
N SER A 349 12.04 13.27 12.57
CA SER A 349 11.34 14.52 12.35
C SER A 349 9.97 14.47 13.03
N TYR A 350 9.64 15.56 13.71
CA TYR A 350 8.36 15.77 14.36
C TYR A 350 7.99 17.24 14.37
N VAL A 351 6.69 17.50 14.48
CA VAL A 351 6.14 18.84 14.66
C VAL A 351 5.48 18.95 16.03
N LYS A 352 5.56 20.13 16.63
CA LYS A 352 4.91 20.43 17.90
C LYS A 352 3.62 21.22 17.64
N LEU A 353 2.58 20.89 18.39
CA LEU A 353 1.28 21.52 18.39
C LEU A 353 1.02 22.17 19.73
N GLU A 354 0.33 23.30 19.71
CA GLU A 354 -0.20 24.00 20.88
C GLU A 354 -1.68 24.38 20.68
N PRO A 355 -2.40 24.74 21.76
CA PRO A 355 -3.74 25.30 21.65
C PRO A 355 -3.80 26.48 20.70
N GLY A 356 -4.78 26.45 19.79
CA GLY A 356 -4.88 27.39 18.69
C GLY A 356 -6.18 27.31 17.92
N SER A 357 -6.29 28.11 16.86
CA SER A 357 -7.53 28.30 16.09
C SER A 357 -7.57 27.59 14.74
N LYS A 358 -6.44 27.09 14.22
CA LYS A 358 -6.41 26.35 12.94
C LYS A 358 -7.18 25.05 13.08
N GLN A 359 -7.93 24.71 12.04
CA GLN A 359 -8.77 23.51 12.02
C GLN A 359 -7.93 22.25 11.73
N ALA A 360 -8.42 21.09 12.17
CA ALA A 360 -7.71 19.82 12.01
C ALA A 360 -7.40 19.47 10.54
N ASP A 361 -8.28 19.78 9.59
CA ASP A 361 -8.02 19.53 8.17
C ASP A 361 -6.83 20.37 7.66
N GLU A 362 -6.79 21.66 7.98
CA GLU A 362 -5.68 22.55 7.63
C GLU A 362 -4.38 22.09 8.29
N LEU A 363 -4.44 21.75 9.59
CA LEU A 363 -3.29 21.25 10.33
C LEU A 363 -2.80 19.91 9.77
N ALA A 364 -3.68 18.98 9.43
CA ALA A 364 -3.29 17.71 8.85
C ALA A 364 -2.57 17.88 7.52
N ASP A 365 -3.02 18.80 6.67
CA ASP A 365 -2.31 19.16 5.43
C ASP A 365 -0.92 19.77 5.71
N MET A 366 -0.82 20.67 6.68
CA MET A 366 0.45 21.30 7.07
C MET A 366 1.43 20.27 7.66
N ILE A 367 0.96 19.41 8.56
CA ILE A 367 1.73 18.35 9.21
C ILE A 367 2.21 17.34 8.15
N PHE A 368 1.31 16.88 7.27
CA PHE A 368 1.65 15.97 6.19
C PHE A 368 2.74 16.56 5.29
N LYS A 369 2.61 17.83 4.86
CA LYS A 369 3.64 18.49 4.06
C LYS A 369 4.98 18.61 4.79
N LYS A 370 4.98 18.96 6.07
CA LYS A 370 6.22 19.13 6.85
C LYS A 370 6.93 17.80 7.13
N LEU A 371 6.19 16.71 7.35
CA LEU A 371 6.77 15.42 7.70
C LEU A 371 7.04 14.50 6.50
N LEU A 372 6.29 14.64 5.40
CA LEU A 372 6.22 13.64 4.31
C LEU A 372 6.38 14.21 2.89
N SER A 373 6.75 15.49 2.71
CA SER A 373 6.82 16.12 1.37
C SER A 373 7.82 15.50 0.39
N GLY A 374 8.79 14.72 0.86
CA GLY A 374 9.79 14.04 0.02
C GLY A 374 9.44 12.60 -0.37
N ILE A 375 8.26 12.10 0.02
CA ILE A 375 7.88 10.68 -0.14
C ILE A 375 6.73 10.56 -1.14
N GLU A 376 6.94 9.82 -2.23
CA GLU A 376 5.88 9.50 -3.19
C GLU A 376 4.93 8.45 -2.60
N LEU A 377 3.71 8.86 -2.27
CA LEU A 377 2.68 8.02 -1.68
C LEU A 377 1.43 7.98 -2.57
N ASP A 378 0.76 6.82 -2.62
CA ASP A 378 -0.54 6.70 -3.29
C ASP A 378 -1.59 7.61 -2.63
N SER A 379 -2.46 8.20 -3.45
CA SER A 379 -3.60 9.03 -3.04
C SER A 379 -4.43 8.48 -1.87
N LYS A 380 -4.62 7.16 -1.79
CA LYS A 380 -5.35 6.50 -0.70
C LYS A 380 -4.57 6.55 0.61
N ILE A 381 -3.26 6.28 0.57
CA ILE A 381 -2.38 6.31 1.75
C ILE A 381 -2.31 7.73 2.31
N ILE A 382 -2.19 8.73 1.43
CA ILE A 382 -2.20 10.15 1.82
C ILE A 382 -3.50 10.47 2.56
N ARG A 383 -4.64 10.04 2.03
CA ARG A 383 -5.95 10.27 2.66
C ARG A 383 -6.05 9.59 4.02
N ASP A 384 -5.66 8.33 4.13
CA ASP A 384 -5.74 7.55 5.37
C ASP A 384 -4.83 8.16 6.46
N LEU A 385 -3.61 8.58 6.12
CA LEU A 385 -2.69 9.25 7.05
C LEU A 385 -3.23 10.59 7.53
N LYS A 386 -3.80 11.41 6.64
CA LYS A 386 -4.40 12.69 7.04
C LYS A 386 -5.58 12.50 8.00
N GLU A 387 -6.41 11.48 7.78
CA GLU A 387 -7.51 11.18 8.68
C GLU A 387 -7.00 10.74 10.07
N GLN A 388 -5.94 9.92 10.13
CA GLN A 388 -5.30 9.57 11.39
C GLN A 388 -4.72 10.79 12.13
N ILE A 389 -4.05 11.71 11.40
CA ILE A 389 -3.54 12.96 11.99
C ILE A 389 -4.69 13.78 12.58
N LYS A 390 -5.82 13.89 11.89
CA LYS A 390 -7.01 14.60 12.38
C LYS A 390 -7.56 14.00 13.68
N GLU A 391 -7.60 12.67 13.81
CA GLU A 391 -8.03 12.00 15.04
C GLU A 391 -7.12 12.26 16.24
N ILE A 392 -5.82 12.47 15.97
CA ILE A 392 -4.81 12.80 16.98
C ILE A 392 -4.97 14.24 17.47
N ILE A 393 -5.31 15.19 16.59
CA ILE A 393 -5.42 16.62 16.93
C ILE A 393 -6.48 16.84 18.02
N PRO A 394 -6.11 17.36 19.21
CA PRO A 394 -7.06 17.56 20.30
C PRO A 394 -8.17 18.54 19.91
N TYR A 395 -9.43 18.16 20.15
CA TYR A 395 -10.61 18.98 19.86
C TYR A 395 -10.71 19.50 18.43
N GLY A 396 -10.03 18.87 17.48
CA GLY A 396 -10.08 19.23 16.06
C GLY A 396 -9.47 20.60 15.74
N ARG A 397 -8.66 21.18 16.63
CA ARG A 397 -8.02 22.49 16.41
C ARG A 397 -6.69 22.65 17.14
N GLY A 398 -5.85 23.57 16.69
CA GLY A 398 -4.55 23.85 17.29
C GLY A 398 -3.75 24.88 16.50
N ASN A 399 -2.47 25.00 16.78
CA ASN A 399 -1.48 25.72 15.99
C ASN A 399 -0.18 24.92 15.95
N LEU A 400 0.59 25.08 14.87
CA LEU A 400 1.95 24.55 14.76
C LEU A 400 2.96 25.52 15.39
N ILE A 401 3.90 25.00 16.16
CA ILE A 401 5.05 25.74 16.68
C ILE A 401 6.20 25.59 15.66
N GLU A 402 6.83 26.69 15.21
CA GLU A 402 7.98 26.67 14.28
C GLU A 402 9.33 26.94 15.01
N PRO A 403 10.48 26.36 14.57
CA PRO A 403 10.71 25.36 13.53
C PRO A 403 11.02 23.94 14.08
N VAL A 404 10.98 22.97 13.15
CA VAL A 404 11.23 21.54 13.33
C VAL A 404 12.60 21.30 13.95
N GLU A 405 12.67 20.62 15.09
CA GLU A 405 13.94 20.08 15.59
C GLU A 405 14.28 18.85 14.74
N GLU A 406 15.03 19.05 13.66
CA GLU A 406 15.79 17.96 13.04
C GLU A 406 16.89 17.58 14.02
N LEU A 407 16.73 16.45 14.71
CA LEU A 407 17.86 15.85 15.41
C LEU A 407 18.84 15.39 14.35
N GLY A 408 19.87 16.21 14.10
CA GLY A 408 21.08 15.81 13.41
C GLY A 408 21.74 14.70 14.23
N ILE A 409 21.39 13.45 13.93
CA ILE A 409 22.05 12.29 14.51
C ILE A 409 23.48 12.28 13.95
N LYS A 410 24.45 12.56 14.81
CA LYS A 410 25.88 12.32 14.56
C LYS A 410 26.19 10.82 14.57
#